data_AF-A0A661XTK2-F1
#
_entry.id   AF-A0A661XTK2-F1
#
_cell.length_a   1.000
_cell.length_b   1.000
_cell.length_c   1.000
_cell.angle_alpha   90.00
_cell.angle_beta   90.00
_cell.angle_gamma   90.00
#
_symmetry.space_group_name_H-M   'P 1'
#
loop_
_entity.id
_entity.type
_entity.pdbx_description
1 polymer ?
#
loop_
_entity_poly.entity_id
_entity_poly.type
_entity_poly.pdbx_seq_one_letter_code
_entity_poly.pdbx_strand_id
1 'polypeptide(L)'
;MANLKKLLNRARKSPFFMKVLNFGLNRNVPFNKPHGFKVLEIGDEHLTVYVPYIKANFNHIKGMHACALATLSEFTTGLSLLRKLDSKKYRIILKSLRMEYYYQGKTGVTATYTIDDSWLEEKIIKPLKDEDSVTVMLEIESHDTKSNHICSGFVEWQVKDWQKVRTKLK
;
A
#
# COMPACT_ATOMS: atom_id res chain seq x y z
N MET A 1 0.92 14.84 -8.76
CA MET A 1 0.49 14.11 -7.54
C MET A 1 -0.14 14.99 -6.44
N ALA A 2 -0.25 16.33 -6.59
CA ALA A 2 -0.75 17.27 -5.57
C ALA A 2 -2.20 17.06 -5.06
N ASN A 3 -2.94 16.05 -5.55
CA ASN A 3 -4.35 15.84 -5.26
C ASN A 3 -4.64 14.51 -4.52
N LEU A 4 -3.64 13.64 -4.30
CA LEU A 4 -3.88 12.32 -3.72
C LEU A 4 -4.27 12.40 -2.23
N LYS A 5 -3.52 13.13 -1.39
CA LYS A 5 -3.86 13.31 0.04
C LYS A 5 -5.24 13.94 0.24
N LYS A 6 -5.58 14.95 -0.57
CA LYS A 6 -6.92 15.58 -0.56
C LYS A 6 -8.01 14.58 -0.98
N LEU A 7 -7.78 13.79 -2.02
CA LEU A 7 -8.72 12.77 -2.48
C LEU A 7 -8.91 11.66 -1.44
N LEU A 8 -7.85 11.19 -0.80
CA LEU A 8 -7.89 10.20 0.28
C LEU A 8 -8.73 10.70 1.47
N ASN A 9 -8.54 11.96 1.88
CA ASN A 9 -9.33 12.58 2.95
C ASN A 9 -10.82 12.70 2.61
N ARG A 10 -11.15 12.98 1.34
CA ARG A 10 -12.56 13.02 0.87
C ARG A 10 -13.16 11.61 0.78
N ALA A 11 -12.39 10.66 0.24
CA ALA A 11 -12.81 9.27 0.08
C ALA A 11 -13.16 8.62 1.42
N ARG A 12 -12.41 8.93 2.48
CA ARG A 12 -12.73 8.53 3.85
C ARG A 12 -14.15 8.89 4.29
N LYS A 13 -14.64 10.08 3.92
CA LYS A 13 -15.94 10.60 4.37
C LYS A 13 -17.07 10.40 3.34
N SER A 14 -16.79 9.80 2.18
CA SER A 14 -17.74 9.78 1.07
C SER A 14 -17.57 8.57 0.15
N PRO A 15 -18.61 7.74 -0.01
CA PRO A 15 -18.61 6.63 -0.95
C PRO A 15 -18.38 7.06 -2.41
N PHE A 16 -18.85 8.25 -2.80
CA PHE A 16 -18.61 8.80 -4.13
C PHE A 16 -17.11 9.05 -4.35
N PHE A 17 -16.44 9.71 -3.41
CA PHE A 17 -15.00 9.95 -3.51
C PHE A 17 -14.19 8.66 -3.38
N MET A 18 -14.68 7.65 -2.67
CA MET A 18 -14.07 6.32 -2.68
C MET A 18 -14.09 5.67 -4.07
N LYS A 19 -15.21 5.79 -4.81
CA LYS A 19 -15.28 5.34 -6.21
C LYS A 19 -14.29 6.12 -7.10
N VAL A 20 -14.22 7.44 -6.94
CA VAL A 20 -13.27 8.29 -7.68
C VAL A 20 -11.82 7.92 -7.36
N LEU A 21 -11.49 7.67 -6.09
CA LEU A 21 -10.18 7.22 -5.65
C LEU A 21 -9.81 5.90 -6.32
N ASN A 22 -10.66 4.89 -6.21
CA ASN A 22 -10.41 3.57 -6.80
C ASN A 22 -10.30 3.63 -8.33
N PHE A 23 -11.10 4.47 -8.99
CA PHE A 23 -10.95 4.72 -10.43
C PHE A 23 -9.60 5.36 -10.76
N GLY A 24 -9.20 6.38 -9.99
CA GLY A 24 -7.92 7.07 -10.16
C GLY A 24 -6.71 6.15 -9.93
N LEU A 25 -6.73 5.33 -8.87
CA LEU A 25 -5.66 4.38 -8.56
C LEU A 25 -5.51 3.35 -9.68
N ASN A 26 -6.62 2.76 -10.14
CA ASN A 26 -6.60 1.78 -11.25
C ASN A 26 -6.17 2.39 -12.59
N ARG A 27 -6.36 3.69 -12.80
CA ARG A 27 -5.92 4.37 -14.04
C ARG A 27 -4.45 4.78 -13.99
N ASN A 28 -3.95 5.23 -12.84
CA ASN A 28 -2.61 5.77 -12.70
C ASN A 28 -1.54 4.72 -12.40
N VAL A 29 -1.92 3.54 -11.90
CA VAL A 29 -1.03 2.39 -11.72
C VAL A 29 -1.40 1.34 -12.78
N PRO A 30 -0.72 1.30 -13.95
CA PRO A 30 -1.10 0.40 -15.04
C PRO A 30 -1.17 -1.07 -14.63
N PHE A 31 -0.30 -1.49 -13.72
CA PHE A 31 -0.30 -2.82 -13.15
C PHE A 31 -1.60 -3.14 -12.40
N ASN A 32 -2.18 -2.19 -11.66
CA ASN A 32 -3.38 -2.45 -10.86
C ASN A 32 -4.64 -2.61 -11.71
N LYS A 33 -4.69 -2.00 -12.89
CA LYS A 33 -5.86 -2.00 -13.78
C LYS A 33 -6.43 -3.40 -14.06
N PRO A 34 -5.64 -4.40 -14.52
CA PRO A 34 -6.15 -5.76 -14.74
C PRO A 34 -6.46 -6.52 -13.45
N HIS A 35 -5.81 -6.17 -12.34
CA HIS A 35 -5.88 -6.92 -11.08
C HIS A 35 -7.01 -6.48 -10.15
N GLY A 36 -7.56 -5.29 -10.37
CA GLY A 36 -8.81 -4.85 -9.73
C GLY A 36 -8.68 -4.56 -8.24
N PHE A 37 -7.50 -4.14 -7.77
CA PHE A 37 -7.28 -3.69 -6.40
C PHE A 37 -8.22 -2.54 -6.04
N LYS A 38 -8.75 -2.57 -4.81
CA LYS A 38 -9.68 -1.56 -4.31
C LYS A 38 -9.36 -1.21 -2.87
N VAL A 39 -9.28 0.08 -2.57
CA VAL A 39 -9.39 0.59 -1.21
C VAL A 39 -10.84 0.38 -0.77
N LEU A 40 -11.04 -0.37 0.31
CA LEU A 40 -12.35 -0.59 0.92
C LEU A 40 -12.65 0.45 1.99
N GLU A 41 -11.65 0.78 2.80
CA GLU A 41 -11.81 1.62 3.97
C GLU A 41 -10.57 2.49 4.19
N ILE A 42 -10.79 3.71 4.67
CA ILE A 42 -9.75 4.63 5.10
C ILE A 42 -10.16 5.16 6.47
N GLY A 43 -9.41 4.84 7.51
CA GLY A 43 -9.58 5.44 8.84
C GLY A 43 -8.73 6.69 9.05
N ASP A 44 -8.60 7.11 10.31
CA ASP A 44 -7.62 8.11 10.71
C ASP A 44 -6.19 7.57 10.62
N GLU A 45 -5.99 6.32 11.06
CA GLU A 45 -4.68 5.67 11.11
C GLU A 45 -4.57 4.45 10.20
N HIS A 46 -5.69 3.76 9.96
CA HIS A 46 -5.71 2.54 9.16
C HIS A 46 -6.17 2.75 7.72
N LEU A 47 -5.84 1.79 6.87
CA LEU A 47 -6.27 1.67 5.48
C LEU A 47 -6.49 0.19 5.18
N THR A 48 -7.57 -0.12 4.49
CA THR A 48 -7.92 -1.49 4.08
C THR A 48 -7.98 -1.58 2.56
N VAL A 49 -7.23 -2.51 1.97
CA VAL A 49 -7.25 -2.79 0.53
C VAL A 49 -7.67 -4.23 0.29
N TYR A 50 -8.36 -4.44 -0.83
CA TYR A 50 -8.86 -5.72 -1.29
C TYR A 50 -8.34 -6.07 -2.69
N VAL A 51 -7.98 -7.34 -2.87
CA VAL A 51 -7.71 -7.95 -4.18
C VAL A 51 -8.78 -9.01 -4.51
N PRO A 52 -9.48 -8.90 -5.65
CA PRO A 52 -10.54 -9.82 -6.01
C PRO A 52 -10.01 -11.17 -6.50
N TYR A 53 -10.77 -12.22 -6.23
CA TYR A 53 -10.53 -13.55 -6.78
C TYR A 53 -11.11 -13.67 -8.20
N ILE A 54 -10.32 -13.19 -9.17
CA ILE A 54 -10.66 -13.17 -10.59
C ILE A 54 -9.57 -13.83 -11.42
N LYS A 55 -9.89 -14.24 -12.65
CA LYS A 55 -8.96 -14.94 -13.56
C LYS A 55 -7.62 -14.22 -13.74
N ALA A 56 -7.63 -12.89 -13.82
CA ALA A 56 -6.41 -12.08 -13.95
C ALA A 56 -5.45 -12.20 -12.76
N ASN A 57 -5.94 -12.69 -11.61
CA ASN A 57 -5.17 -12.86 -10.37
C ASN A 57 -4.90 -14.33 -10.05
N PHE A 58 -5.18 -15.26 -10.96
CA PHE A 58 -4.97 -16.69 -10.70
C PHE A 58 -3.54 -17.12 -11.01
N ASN A 59 -3.04 -18.08 -10.23
CA ASN A 59 -1.91 -18.91 -10.58
C ASN A 59 -2.37 -20.16 -11.38
N HIS A 60 -1.40 -21.00 -11.77
CA HIS A 60 -1.61 -22.21 -12.57
C HIS A 60 -2.51 -23.26 -11.89
N ILE A 61 -2.68 -23.22 -10.56
CA ILE A 61 -3.59 -24.10 -9.78
C ILE A 61 -4.88 -23.38 -9.34
N LYS A 62 -5.26 -22.30 -10.03
CA LYS A 62 -6.46 -21.50 -9.74
C LYS A 62 -6.52 -21.01 -8.29
N GLY A 63 -5.40 -20.63 -7.69
CA GLY A 63 -5.36 -19.87 -6.44
C GLY A 63 -4.93 -18.43 -6.72
N MET A 64 -5.06 -17.53 -5.75
CA MET A 64 -4.52 -16.17 -5.83
C MET A 64 -3.01 -16.23 -6.15
N HIS A 65 -2.56 -15.48 -7.14
CA HIS A 65 -1.18 -15.45 -7.56
C HIS A 65 -0.30 -14.85 -6.46
N ALA A 66 0.87 -15.44 -6.22
CA ALA A 66 1.81 -14.99 -5.20
C ALA A 66 2.17 -13.50 -5.38
N CYS A 67 2.43 -13.06 -6.62
CA CYS A 67 2.69 -11.65 -6.93
C CYS A 67 1.47 -10.73 -6.72
N ALA A 68 0.23 -11.22 -6.87
CA ALA A 68 -0.96 -10.41 -6.58
C ALA A 68 -1.08 -10.17 -5.07
N LEU A 69 -0.79 -11.19 -4.25
CA LEU A 69 -0.68 -11.06 -2.79
C LEU A 69 0.48 -10.16 -2.37
N ALA A 70 1.65 -10.30 -3.00
CA ALA A 70 2.80 -9.44 -2.75
C ALA A 70 2.48 -7.97 -3.07
N THR A 71 1.77 -7.72 -4.18
CA THR A 71 1.27 -6.39 -4.55
C THR A 71 0.23 -5.90 -3.56
N LEU A 72 -0.63 -6.75 -3.00
CA LEU A 72 -1.57 -6.35 -1.95
C LEU A 72 -0.81 -5.80 -0.73
N SER A 73 0.24 -6.49 -0.27
CA SER A 73 1.08 -6.05 0.84
C SER A 73 1.83 -4.76 0.54
N GLU A 74 2.50 -4.69 -0.61
CA GLU A 74 3.23 -3.49 -1.07
C GLU A 74 2.29 -2.29 -1.20
N PHE A 75 1.19 -2.45 -1.93
CA PHE A 75 0.28 -1.36 -2.24
C PHE A 75 -0.41 -0.82 -0.98
N THR A 76 -0.80 -1.71 -0.06
CA THR A 76 -1.45 -1.30 1.20
C THR A 76 -0.49 -0.51 2.09
N THR A 77 0.72 -1.02 2.31
CA THR A 77 1.73 -0.34 3.16
C THR A 77 2.22 0.96 2.54
N GLY A 78 2.49 0.97 1.22
CA GLY A 78 2.90 2.16 0.48
C GLY A 78 1.81 3.24 0.49
N LEU A 79 0.54 2.89 0.26
CA LEU A 79 -0.56 3.85 0.30
C LEU A 79 -0.81 4.39 1.73
N SER A 80 -0.59 3.57 2.76
CA SER A 80 -0.62 4.03 4.16
C SER A 80 0.48 5.06 4.45
N LEU A 81 1.70 4.85 3.97
CA LEU A 81 2.77 5.84 4.06
C LEU A 81 2.42 7.14 3.31
N LEU A 82 1.93 7.05 2.07
CA LEU A 82 1.55 8.21 1.25
C LEU A 82 0.37 9.02 1.81
N ARG A 83 -0.47 8.42 2.66
CA ARG A 83 -1.54 9.14 3.37
C ARG A 83 -0.96 10.12 4.38
N LYS A 84 0.06 9.68 5.12
CA LYS A 84 0.64 10.41 6.24
C LYS A 84 1.75 11.36 5.76
N LEU A 85 2.65 10.88 4.90
CA LEU A 85 3.78 11.64 4.34
C LEU A 85 3.34 12.56 3.18
N ASP A 86 3.91 13.76 3.12
CA ASP A 86 3.71 14.62 1.96
C ASP A 86 4.57 14.14 0.78
N SER A 87 3.92 13.52 -0.21
CA SER A 87 4.54 13.06 -1.47
C SER A 87 5.29 14.16 -2.26
N LYS A 88 5.01 15.45 -2.01
CA LYS A 88 5.76 16.55 -2.61
C LYS A 88 7.10 16.80 -1.92
N LYS A 89 7.21 16.46 -0.64
CA LYS A 89 8.41 16.63 0.17
C LYS A 89 9.26 15.37 0.17
N TYR A 90 8.62 14.21 0.32
CA TYR A 90 9.29 12.93 0.43
C TYR A 90 9.00 12.03 -0.76
N ARG A 91 10.06 11.36 -1.24
CA ARG A 91 9.99 10.19 -2.11
C ARG A 91 9.99 8.94 -1.25
N ILE A 92 9.11 8.00 -1.58
CA ILE A 92 9.17 6.62 -1.05
C ILE A 92 9.57 5.66 -2.17
N ILE A 93 10.41 4.67 -1.84
CA ILE A 93 10.81 3.60 -2.77
C ILE A 93 10.82 2.28 -2.04
N LEU A 94 10.24 1.26 -2.67
CA LEU A 94 10.36 -0.12 -2.24
C LEU A 94 11.81 -0.58 -2.39
N LYS A 95 12.44 -0.96 -1.28
CA LYS A 95 13.84 -1.42 -1.24
C LYS A 95 13.93 -2.94 -1.24
N SER A 96 13.10 -3.60 -0.44
CA SER A 96 12.98 -5.05 -0.43
C SER A 96 11.55 -5.48 -0.07
N LEU A 97 11.17 -6.68 -0.52
CA LEU A 97 9.88 -7.28 -0.24
C LEU A 97 10.08 -8.78 0.00
N ARG A 98 9.61 -9.26 1.14
CA ARG A 98 9.60 -10.69 1.49
C ARG A 98 8.18 -11.11 1.82
N MET A 99 7.79 -12.30 1.38
CA MET A 99 6.45 -12.85 1.58
C MET A 99 6.54 -14.23 2.22
N GLU A 100 5.62 -14.51 3.14
CA GLU A 100 5.38 -15.82 3.73
C GLU A 100 3.94 -16.22 3.42
N TYR A 101 3.73 -17.41 2.86
CA TYR A 101 2.41 -17.87 2.41
C TYR A 101 1.98 -19.08 3.24
N TYR A 102 0.82 -18.98 3.90
CA TYR A 102 0.33 -20.03 4.80
C TYR A 102 -0.81 -20.85 4.19
N TYR A 103 -1.72 -20.20 3.47
CA TYR A 103 -2.86 -20.86 2.85
C TYR A 103 -3.05 -20.42 1.40
N GLN A 104 -3.66 -21.31 0.60
CA GLN A 104 -3.99 -20.99 -0.79
C GLN A 104 -5.20 -20.04 -0.84
N GLY A 105 -5.02 -18.83 -1.38
CA GLY A 105 -6.12 -17.88 -1.57
C GLY A 105 -7.14 -18.37 -2.61
N LYS A 106 -8.30 -18.87 -2.17
CA LYS A 106 -9.41 -19.32 -3.03
C LYS A 106 -10.61 -18.38 -3.05
N THR A 107 -10.53 -17.28 -2.31
CA THR A 107 -11.50 -16.18 -2.32
C THR A 107 -10.76 -14.85 -2.38
N GLY A 108 -11.49 -13.74 -2.39
CA GLY A 108 -10.87 -12.42 -2.35
C GLY A 108 -10.12 -12.21 -1.03
N VAL A 109 -9.04 -11.43 -1.08
CA VAL A 109 -8.13 -11.25 0.05
C VAL A 109 -8.04 -9.76 0.39
N THR A 110 -8.00 -9.48 1.68
CA THR A 110 -7.95 -8.13 2.24
C THR A 110 -6.69 -7.99 3.07
N ALA A 111 -6.07 -6.81 3.03
CA ALA A 111 -4.99 -6.42 3.92
C ALA A 111 -5.31 -5.06 4.54
N THR A 112 -5.09 -4.95 5.84
CA THR A 112 -5.30 -3.71 6.60
C THR A 112 -3.99 -3.31 7.24
N TYR A 113 -3.64 -2.03 7.12
CA TYR A 113 -2.42 -1.52 7.75
C TYR A 113 -2.68 -0.23 8.50
N THR A 114 -2.13 -0.13 9.70
CA THR A 114 -2.26 1.02 10.61
C THR A 114 -0.89 1.68 10.78
N ILE A 115 -0.87 3.00 10.63
CA ILE A 115 0.31 3.81 10.96
C ILE A 115 -0.10 4.84 12.01
N ASP A 116 0.46 4.65 13.20
CA ASP A 116 0.35 5.59 14.31
C ASP A 116 1.22 6.84 14.05
N ASP A 117 0.73 8.00 14.47
CA ASP A 117 1.43 9.27 14.25
C ASP A 117 2.72 9.40 15.06
N SER A 118 2.78 8.81 16.26
CA SER A 118 3.99 8.80 17.08
C SER A 118 5.08 7.90 16.48
N TRP A 119 4.69 6.73 15.95
CA TRP A 119 5.58 5.85 15.20
C TRP A 119 6.15 6.57 13.97
N LEU A 120 5.31 7.29 13.23
CA LEU A 120 5.74 8.04 12.04
C LEU A 120 6.77 9.12 12.41
N GLU A 121 6.50 9.88 13.47
CA GLU A 121 7.39 10.93 13.93
C GLU A 121 8.74 10.37 14.40
N GLU A 122 8.71 9.29 15.20
CA GLU A 122 9.91 8.66 15.75
C GLU A 122 10.74 7.94 14.69
N LYS A 123 10.11 7.13 13.83
CA LYS A 123 10.81 6.25 12.90
C LYS A 123 11.13 6.88 11.56
N ILE A 124 10.47 7.98 11.18
CA ILE A 124 10.65 8.59 9.85
C ILE A 124 10.97 10.08 9.95
N ILE A 125 10.13 10.89 10.60
CA ILE A 125 10.26 12.36 10.51
C ILE A 125 11.47 12.89 11.26
N LYS A 126 11.72 12.43 12.50
CA LYS A 126 12.88 12.86 13.28
C LYS A 126 14.19 12.45 12.63
N PRO A 127 14.42 11.18 12.24
CA PRO A 127 15.71 10.78 11.67
C PRO A 127 15.99 11.45 10.32
N LEU A 128 14.96 11.76 9.51
CA LEU A 128 15.14 12.51 8.25
C LEU A 128 15.63 13.96 8.41
N LYS A 129 15.66 14.52 9.63
CA LYS A 129 16.25 15.84 9.88
C LYS A 129 17.78 15.78 9.79
N ASP A 130 18.36 14.68 10.24
CA ASP A 130 19.81 14.50 10.33
C ASP A 130 20.34 13.59 9.21
N GLU A 131 19.53 12.61 8.76
CA GLU A 131 19.90 11.64 7.75
C GLU A 131 19.44 12.04 6.34
N ASP A 132 20.10 11.49 5.33
CA ASP A 132 19.72 11.69 3.92
C ASP A 132 18.54 10.82 3.47
N SER A 133 18.35 9.68 4.12
CA SER A 133 17.25 8.76 3.87
C SER A 133 17.09 7.80 5.03
N VAL A 134 15.86 7.44 5.31
CA VAL A 134 15.51 6.47 6.35
C VAL A 134 14.90 5.25 5.71
N THR A 135 15.13 4.08 6.29
CA THR A 135 14.52 2.83 5.83
C THR A 135 13.67 2.24 6.96
N VAL A 136 12.45 1.84 6.64
CA VAL A 136 11.51 1.21 7.58
C VAL A 136 11.00 -0.11 7.02
N MET A 137 10.89 -1.12 7.87
CA MET A 137 10.27 -2.40 7.52
C MET A 137 8.83 -2.40 8.04
N LEU A 138 7.87 -2.62 7.14
CA LEU A 138 6.45 -2.71 7.47
C LEU A 138 5.98 -4.15 7.32
N GLU A 139 5.48 -4.73 8.39
CA GLU A 139 4.91 -6.08 8.41
C GLU A 139 3.38 -6.02 8.28
N ILE A 140 2.81 -6.75 7.33
CA ILE A 140 1.38 -6.74 7.06
C ILE A 140 0.84 -8.14 6.83
N GLU A 141 -0.27 -8.45 7.48
CA GLU A 141 -1.01 -9.69 7.28
C GLU A 141 -2.16 -9.50 6.27
N SER A 142 -2.43 -10.56 5.52
CA SER A 142 -3.53 -10.60 4.55
C SER A 142 -4.47 -11.75 4.85
N HIS A 143 -5.77 -11.47 4.86
CA HIS A 143 -6.81 -12.40 5.27
C HIS A 143 -7.84 -12.60 4.17
N ASP A 144 -8.36 -13.83 4.04
CA ASP A 144 -9.47 -14.10 3.12
C ASP A 144 -10.84 -13.72 3.72
N THR A 145 -11.91 -13.93 2.95
CA THR A 145 -13.28 -13.65 3.38
C THR A 145 -13.77 -14.46 4.59
N LYS A 146 -13.04 -15.50 4.99
CA LYS A 146 -13.32 -16.35 6.16
C LYS A 146 -12.34 -16.06 7.31
N SER A 147 -11.56 -14.99 7.21
CA SER A 147 -10.52 -14.60 8.17
C SER A 147 -9.37 -15.59 8.27
N ASN A 148 -9.12 -16.43 7.26
CA ASN A 148 -7.90 -17.24 7.23
C ASN A 148 -6.71 -16.35 6.90
N HIS A 149 -5.62 -16.47 7.67
CA HIS A 149 -4.38 -15.72 7.44
C HIS A 149 -3.64 -16.28 6.21
N ILE A 150 -3.86 -15.68 5.03
CA ILE A 150 -3.32 -16.18 3.76
C ILE A 150 -1.81 -16.00 3.66
N CYS A 151 -1.29 -14.82 4.01
CA CYS A 151 0.13 -14.50 3.93
C CYS A 151 0.53 -13.30 4.79
N SER A 152 1.80 -13.29 5.22
CA SER A 152 2.49 -12.13 5.78
C SER A 152 3.42 -11.51 4.74
N GLY A 153 3.44 -10.18 4.66
CA GLY A 153 4.36 -9.42 3.84
C GLY A 153 5.26 -8.54 4.70
N PHE A 154 6.55 -8.51 4.38
CA PHE A 154 7.56 -7.68 5.03
C PHE A 154 8.12 -6.73 3.97
N VAL A 155 7.64 -5.49 4.02
CA VAL A 155 7.82 -4.49 2.96
C VAL A 155 8.77 -3.41 3.46
N GLU A 156 9.98 -3.36 2.92
CA GLU A 156 11.00 -2.39 3.30
C GLU A 156 10.89 -1.15 2.40
N TRP A 157 10.58 0.00 3.01
CA TRP A 157 10.45 1.27 2.34
C TRP A 157 11.60 2.21 2.69
N GLN A 158 12.27 2.76 1.67
CA GLN A 158 13.15 3.89 1.83
C GLN A 158 12.35 5.19 1.66
N VAL A 159 12.45 6.09 2.63
CA VAL A 159 11.92 7.45 2.58
C VAL A 159 13.08 8.43 2.44
N LYS A 160 12.97 9.38 1.52
CA LYS A 160 14.01 10.37 1.23
C LYS A 160 13.41 11.72 0.85
N ASP A 161 13.96 12.81 1.36
CA ASP A 161 13.57 14.16 0.92
C ASP A 161 13.96 14.38 -0.55
N TRP A 162 13.02 14.89 -1.36
CA TRP A 162 13.24 15.17 -2.78
C TRP A 162 14.43 16.12 -3.02
N GLN A 163 14.70 17.06 -2.11
CA GLN A 163 15.85 17.97 -2.21
C GLN A 163 17.19 17.23 -2.19
N LYS A 164 17.23 16.05 -1.55
CA LYS A 164 18.43 15.21 -1.44
C LYS A 164 18.50 14.12 -2.52
N VAL A 165 17.52 14.04 -3.42
CA VAL A 165 17.49 13.05 -4.52
C VAL A 165 18.38 13.53 -5.68
N ARG A 166 19.42 12.76 -5.98
CA ARG A 166 20.38 13.07 -7.07
C ARG A 166 19.86 12.73 -8.47
N THR A 167 18.91 11.80 -8.55
CA THR A 167 18.32 11.34 -9.82
C THR A 167 17.11 12.21 -10.18
N LYS A 168 17.24 13.07 -11.21
CA LYS A 168 16.08 13.78 -11.76
C LYS A 168 15.14 12.79 -12.45
N LEU A 169 13.84 12.85 -12.15
CA LEU A 169 12.82 12.20 -12.96
C LEU A 169 12.86 12.86 -14.35
N LYS A 170 13.08 12.05 -15.40
CA LYS A 170 12.91 12.50 -16.79
C LYS A 170 11.43 12.67 -17.11
#